data_AF-A0A6G1L7Z0-F1
#
_entry.id   AF-A0A6G1L7Z0-F1
#
_cell.length_a   1.000
_cell.length_b   1.000
_cell.length_c   1.000
_cell.angle_alpha   90.00
_cell.angle_beta   90.00
_cell.angle_gamma   90.00
#
_symmetry.space_group_name_H-M   'P 1'
#
loop_
_entity.id
_entity.type
_entity.pdbx_description
1 polymer ?
#
loop_
_entity_poly.entity_id
_entity_poly.type
_entity_poly.pdbx_seq_one_letter_code
_entity_poly.pdbx_strand_id
1 'polypeptide(L)'
;VHECSIRAQSSFFDAVLGKPWKDSKERTISLPDDEADIVKLYVHYAYRGQLCVKDHENRPEYFTLAKLYVFGEKVGDKDLKNAVIDCFIQRLHKQLPSGGRATPKTKVVDIIYSGTVAGSPARKLMVDIHAWDGDSRWITENADENNKAFLMDLS
;
A
#
# COMPACT_ATOMS: atom_id res chain seq x y z
N VAL A 1 -9.57 -11.54 -16.35
CA VAL A 1 -9.70 -11.56 -14.88
C VAL A 1 -10.80 -12.55 -14.51
N HIS A 2 -10.51 -13.57 -13.68
CA HIS A 2 -11.49 -14.58 -13.30
C HIS A 2 -12.29 -14.08 -12.10
N GLU A 3 -13.61 -14.00 -12.30
CA GLU A 3 -14.55 -13.43 -11.33
C GLU A 3 -14.46 -14.14 -9.97
N CYS A 4 -14.43 -15.48 -9.96
CA CYS A 4 -14.43 -16.26 -8.72
C CYS A 4 -13.19 -15.98 -7.85
N SER A 5 -12.02 -15.83 -8.46
CA SER A 5 -10.77 -15.56 -7.72
C SER A 5 -10.80 -14.20 -7.05
N ILE A 6 -11.21 -13.16 -7.77
CA ILE A 6 -11.23 -11.79 -7.23
C ILE A 6 -12.33 -11.61 -6.18
N ARG A 7 -13.50 -12.23 -6.38
CA ARG A 7 -14.59 -12.18 -5.39
C ARG A 7 -14.21 -12.88 -4.09
N ALA A 8 -13.50 -14.01 -4.17
CA ALA A 8 -13.05 -14.71 -2.97
C ALA A 8 -12.04 -13.89 -2.15
N GLN A 9 -11.22 -13.07 -2.80
CA GLN A 9 -10.14 -12.29 -2.16
C GLN A 9 -10.58 -10.91 -1.67
N SER A 10 -11.58 -10.30 -2.31
CA SER A 10 -11.99 -8.92 -2.02
C SER A 10 -13.47 -8.81 -1.74
N SER A 11 -13.79 -8.29 -0.55
CA SER A 11 -15.17 -8.01 -0.15
C SER A 11 -15.82 -6.93 -1.02
N PHE A 12 -15.04 -5.96 -1.51
CA PHE A 12 -15.52 -4.95 -2.44
C PHE A 12 -15.97 -5.60 -3.76
N PHE A 13 -15.10 -6.41 -4.38
CA PHE A 13 -15.44 -7.02 -5.64
C PHE A 13 -16.54 -8.08 -5.51
N ASP A 14 -16.63 -8.80 -4.38
CA ASP A 14 -17.76 -9.68 -4.12
C ASP A 14 -19.09 -8.91 -4.01
N ALA A 15 -19.10 -7.78 -3.29
CA ALA A 15 -20.29 -6.95 -3.16
C ALA A 15 -20.72 -6.29 -4.48
N VAL A 16 -19.76 -5.91 -5.34
CA VAL A 16 -20.03 -5.29 -6.64
C VAL A 16 -20.48 -6.33 -7.67
N LEU A 17 -19.82 -7.49 -7.73
CA LEU A 17 -20.10 -8.53 -8.73
C LEU A 17 -21.24 -9.47 -8.32
N GLY A 18 -21.57 -9.56 -7.03
CA GLY A 18 -22.65 -10.40 -6.50
C GLY A 18 -24.06 -9.84 -6.70
N LYS A 19 -24.21 -8.57 -7.11
CA LYS A 19 -25.52 -7.96 -7.37
C LYS A 19 -26.01 -8.32 -8.79
N PRO A 20 -27.33 -8.58 -8.99
CA PRO A 20 -27.88 -8.79 -10.32
C PRO A 20 -27.66 -7.53 -11.17
N TRP A 21 -26.86 -7.65 -12.23
CA TRP A 21 -26.47 -6.55 -13.10
C TRP A 21 -27.70 -6.08 -13.89
N LYS A 22 -28.10 -4.82 -13.68
CA LYS A 22 -29.41 -4.35 -14.13
C LYS A 22 -29.49 -4.16 -15.64
N ASP A 23 -28.41 -3.78 -16.34
CA ASP A 23 -28.45 -3.49 -17.79
C ASP A 23 -27.04 -3.41 -18.43
N SER A 24 -26.23 -4.48 -18.44
CA SER A 24 -24.99 -4.42 -19.24
C SER A 24 -24.57 -5.77 -19.80
N LYS A 25 -24.41 -5.83 -21.12
CA LYS A 25 -23.70 -6.90 -21.84
C LYS A 25 -22.19 -6.91 -21.49
N GLU A 26 -21.69 -5.89 -20.80
CA GLU A 26 -20.29 -5.73 -20.41
C GLU A 26 -20.13 -5.74 -18.89
N ARG A 27 -19.40 -6.73 -18.37
CA ARG A 27 -19.05 -6.87 -16.94
C ARG A 27 -17.83 -6.00 -16.59
N THR A 28 -17.97 -4.69 -16.74
CA THR A 28 -16.88 -3.72 -16.54
C THR A 28 -17.07 -2.97 -15.22
N ILE A 29 -16.02 -2.92 -14.39
CA ILE A 29 -15.98 -2.11 -13.15
C ILE A 29 -15.11 -0.89 -13.43
N SER A 30 -15.65 0.31 -13.18
CA SER A 30 -14.90 1.56 -13.30
C SER A 30 -14.22 1.90 -11.98
N LEU A 31 -12.91 2.20 -12.04
CA LEU A 31 -12.06 2.59 -10.92
C LEU A 31 -11.35 3.92 -11.27
N PRO A 32 -12.08 5.03 -11.39
CA PRO A 32 -11.56 6.28 -11.98
C PRO A 32 -10.53 6.98 -11.08
N ASP A 33 -10.62 6.79 -9.77
CA ASP A 33 -9.73 7.43 -8.79
C ASP A 33 -8.47 6.61 -8.50
N ASP A 34 -8.36 5.39 -9.06
CA ASP A 34 -7.25 4.48 -8.79
C ASP A 34 -6.21 4.54 -9.91
N GLU A 35 -4.94 4.56 -9.52
CA GLU A 35 -3.84 4.51 -10.48
C GLU A 35 -3.81 3.16 -11.21
N ALA A 36 -3.84 3.20 -12.54
CA ALA A 36 -3.89 2.00 -13.39
C ALA A 36 -2.76 0.99 -13.08
N ASP A 37 -1.56 1.47 -12.72
CA ASP A 37 -0.44 0.61 -12.35
C ASP A 37 -0.69 -0.15 -11.04
N ILE A 38 -1.36 0.46 -10.06
CA ILE A 38 -1.69 -0.15 -8.78
C ILE A 38 -2.76 -1.23 -8.98
N VAL A 39 -3.79 -0.92 -9.78
CA VAL A 39 -4.84 -1.88 -10.13
C VAL A 39 -4.24 -3.06 -10.91
N LYS A 40 -3.33 -2.79 -11.86
CA LYS A 40 -2.64 -3.86 -12.63
C LYS A 40 -1.80 -4.76 -11.73
N LEU A 41 -1.11 -4.19 -10.74
CA LEU A 41 -0.32 -4.94 -9.78
C LEU A 41 -1.21 -5.79 -8.87
N TYR A 42 -2.33 -5.25 -8.42
CA TYR A 42 -3.34 -6.01 -7.67
C TYR A 42 -3.88 -7.18 -8.48
N VAL A 43 -4.27 -6.97 -9.74
CA VAL A 43 -4.76 -8.06 -10.60
C VAL A 43 -3.68 -9.13 -10.79
N HIS A 44 -2.41 -8.73 -10.98
CA HIS A 44 -1.31 -9.69 -11.06
C HIS A 44 -1.18 -10.51 -9.76
N TYR A 45 -1.24 -9.86 -8.60
CA TYR A 45 -1.22 -10.53 -7.29
C TYR A 45 -2.39 -11.50 -7.14
N ALA A 46 -3.62 -11.07 -7.43
CA ALA A 46 -4.83 -11.88 -7.29
C ALA A 46 -4.73 -13.20 -8.07
N TYR A 47 -4.04 -13.19 -9.22
CA TYR A 47 -3.81 -14.38 -10.04
C TYR A 47 -2.62 -15.25 -9.60
N ARG A 48 -1.55 -14.64 -9.11
CA ARG A 48 -0.26 -15.32 -8.87
C ARG A 48 -0.01 -15.63 -7.39
N GLY A 49 -0.72 -14.96 -6.48
CA GLY A 49 -0.44 -14.93 -5.05
C GLY A 49 0.88 -14.25 -4.68
N GLN A 50 1.52 -13.56 -5.62
CA GLN A 50 2.86 -12.99 -5.46
C GLN A 50 2.93 -11.54 -5.91
N LEU A 51 3.48 -10.69 -5.05
CA LEU A 51 3.74 -9.29 -5.35
C LEU A 51 5.08 -9.14 -6.08
N CYS A 52 5.02 -8.80 -7.35
CA CYS A 52 6.20 -8.48 -8.16
C CYS A 52 6.45 -6.97 -8.16
N VAL A 53 6.83 -6.41 -7.01
CA VAL A 53 7.30 -5.01 -6.97
C VAL A 53 8.76 -5.01 -7.39
N LYS A 54 9.02 -4.53 -8.61
CA LYS A 54 10.37 -4.39 -9.15
C LYS A 54 10.99 -3.07 -8.73
N ASP A 55 12.30 -3.10 -8.53
CA ASP A 55 13.14 -1.91 -8.38
C ASP A 55 13.13 -1.16 -9.71
N HIS A 56 12.20 -0.23 -9.88
CA HIS A 56 12.22 0.69 -11.00
C HIS A 56 13.00 1.94 -10.59
N GLU A 57 14.05 2.27 -11.33
CA GLU A 57 14.94 3.43 -11.08
C GLU A 57 14.17 4.76 -10.89
N ASN A 58 12.94 4.87 -11.42
CA ASN A 58 12.11 6.07 -11.38
C ASN A 58 10.86 6.02 -10.46
N ARG A 59 10.60 4.91 -9.75
CA ARG A 59 9.55 4.86 -8.71
C ARG A 59 10.10 4.15 -7.48
N PRO A 60 10.36 4.88 -6.37
CA PRO A 60 10.87 4.24 -5.16
C PRO A 60 9.81 3.25 -4.68
N GLU A 61 10.20 1.99 -4.51
CA GLU A 61 9.28 0.86 -4.31
C GLU A 61 8.28 1.08 -3.17
N TYR A 62 8.69 1.83 -2.14
CA TYR A 62 7.83 2.17 -1.00
C TYR A 62 6.59 3.00 -1.36
N PHE A 63 6.64 3.83 -2.42
CA PHE A 63 5.45 4.53 -2.90
C PHE A 63 4.42 3.56 -3.47
N THR A 64 4.89 2.62 -4.29
CA THR A 64 4.03 1.58 -4.89
C THR A 64 3.43 0.70 -3.80
N LEU A 65 4.25 0.29 -2.82
CA LEU A 65 3.79 -0.50 -1.67
C LEU A 65 2.74 0.26 -0.84
N ALA A 66 2.98 1.54 -0.51
CA ALA A 66 2.03 2.33 0.26
C ALA A 66 0.69 2.50 -0.48
N LYS A 67 0.72 2.85 -1.76
CA LYS A 67 -0.49 2.97 -2.58
C LYS A 67 -1.24 1.64 -2.71
N LEU A 68 -0.51 0.53 -2.86
CA LEU A 68 -1.11 -0.80 -2.93
C LEU A 68 -1.74 -1.22 -1.60
N TYR A 69 -1.15 -0.86 -0.46
CA TYR A 69 -1.76 -1.07 0.85
C TYR A 69 -3.08 -0.30 0.97
N VAL A 70 -3.09 0.99 0.62
CA VAL A 70 -4.29 1.84 0.63
C VAL A 70 -5.37 1.27 -0.31
N PHE A 71 -4.97 0.78 -1.49
CA PHE A 71 -5.89 0.08 -2.38
C PHE A 71 -6.45 -1.19 -1.72
N GLY A 72 -5.63 -1.96 -1.01
CA GLY A 72 -6.05 -3.11 -0.21
C GLY A 72 -7.07 -2.77 0.87
N GLU A 73 -6.95 -1.62 1.53
CA GLU A 73 -7.97 -1.12 2.46
C GLU A 73 -9.29 -0.84 1.73
N LYS A 74 -9.22 -0.17 0.57
CA LYS A 74 -10.39 0.14 -0.26
C LYS A 74 -11.13 -1.11 -0.73
N VAL A 75 -10.39 -2.13 -1.20
CA VAL A 75 -11.00 -3.36 -1.72
C VAL A 75 -11.29 -4.41 -0.65
N GLY A 76 -10.88 -4.17 0.60
CA GLY A 76 -11.08 -5.08 1.72
C GLY A 76 -10.31 -6.40 1.60
N ASP A 77 -9.19 -6.41 0.87
CA ASP A 77 -8.36 -7.59 0.70
C ASP A 77 -7.29 -7.65 1.80
N LYS A 78 -7.52 -8.52 2.78
CA LYS A 78 -6.62 -8.71 3.92
C LYS A 78 -5.30 -9.37 3.51
N ASP A 79 -5.34 -10.32 2.57
CA ASP A 79 -4.16 -11.08 2.19
C ASP A 79 -3.20 -10.21 1.37
N LEU A 80 -3.74 -9.36 0.51
CA LEU A 80 -2.97 -8.31 -0.16
C LEU A 80 -2.28 -7.40 0.85
N LYS A 81 -3.02 -6.88 1.83
CA LYS A 81 -2.46 -5.98 2.85
C LYS A 81 -1.32 -6.64 3.62
N ASN A 82 -1.49 -7.90 4.03
CA ASN A 82 -0.43 -8.67 4.69
C ASN A 82 0.79 -8.84 3.77
N ALA A 83 0.58 -9.24 2.52
CA ALA A 83 1.67 -9.41 1.55
C ALA A 83 2.44 -8.09 1.31
N VAL A 84 1.75 -6.95 1.31
CA VAL A 84 2.37 -5.63 1.20
C VAL A 84 3.23 -5.31 2.42
N ILE A 85 2.75 -5.59 3.64
CA ILE A 85 3.53 -5.43 4.88
C ILE A 85 4.77 -6.32 4.86
N ASP A 86 4.63 -7.59 4.44
CA ASP A 86 5.77 -8.50 4.30
C ASP A 86 6.80 -7.95 3.30
N CYS A 87 6.34 -7.37 2.18
CA CYS A 87 7.22 -6.73 1.21
C CYS A 87 7.94 -5.52 1.82
N PHE A 88 7.26 -4.65 2.58
CA PHE A 88 7.91 -3.53 3.28
C PHE A 88 9.04 -4.04 4.18
N ILE A 89 8.78 -5.04 5.02
CA ILE A 89 9.76 -5.61 5.96
C ILE A 89 10.95 -6.21 5.21
N GLN A 90 10.69 -7.00 4.17
CA GLN A 90 11.76 -7.59 3.35
C GLN A 90 12.67 -6.52 2.72
N ARG A 91 12.12 -5.37 2.33
CA ARG A 91 12.90 -4.26 1.75
C ARG A 91 13.73 -3.50 2.78
N LEU A 92 13.24 -3.33 4.00
CA LEU A 92 14.02 -2.73 5.08
C LEU A 92 15.27 -3.55 5.44
N HIS A 93 15.21 -4.87 5.26
CA HIS A 93 16.35 -5.77 5.46
C HIS A 93 17.38 -5.74 4.32
N LYS A 94 17.08 -5.11 3.18
CA LYS A 94 18.05 -4.98 2.07
C LYS A 94 19.03 -3.85 2.36
N GLN A 95 20.32 -4.15 2.31
CA GLN A 95 21.36 -3.13 2.26
C GLN A 95 21.43 -2.51 0.88
N LEU A 96 21.53 -1.19 0.84
CA LEU A 96 21.85 -0.46 -0.38
C LEU A 96 23.32 -0.66 -0.75
N PRO A 97 23.69 -0.57 -2.04
CA PRO A 97 25.08 -0.60 -2.48
C PRO A 97 25.97 0.45 -1.79
N SER A 98 25.37 1.55 -1.31
CA SER A 98 26.02 2.62 -0.56
C SER A 98 26.27 2.29 0.93
N GLY A 99 25.89 1.11 1.41
CA GLY A 99 26.06 0.67 2.80
C GLY A 99 24.97 1.16 3.77
N GLY A 100 23.99 1.94 3.30
CA GLY A 100 22.83 2.37 4.08
C GLY A 100 21.60 1.48 3.91
N ARG A 101 20.53 1.75 4.67
CA ARG A 101 19.20 1.18 4.47
C ARG A 101 18.31 2.14 3.70
N ALA A 102 17.49 1.62 2.79
CA ALA A 102 16.44 2.42 2.17
C ALA A 102 15.25 2.47 3.13
N THR A 103 14.93 3.65 3.66
CA THR A 103 13.75 3.83 4.52
C THR A 103 12.61 4.55 3.82
N PRO A 104 11.35 4.23 4.17
CA PRO A 104 10.20 4.98 3.69
C PRO A 104 10.22 6.41 4.25
N LYS A 105 10.43 7.39 3.37
CA LYS A 105 10.48 8.82 3.72
C LYS A 105 9.08 9.43 3.94
N THR A 106 9.02 10.69 4.35
CA THR A 106 7.82 11.49 4.66
C THR A 106 6.65 11.27 3.71
N LYS A 107 6.85 11.32 2.40
CA LYS A 107 5.74 11.11 1.44
C LYS A 107 5.11 9.72 1.47
N VAL A 108 5.86 8.68 1.85
CA VAL A 108 5.33 7.32 2.02
C VAL A 108 4.43 7.28 3.26
N VAL A 109 4.88 7.92 4.35
CA VAL A 109 4.09 8.12 5.57
C VAL A 109 2.79 8.86 5.23
N ASP A 110 2.85 9.93 4.45
CA ASP A 110 1.66 10.69 4.04
C ASP A 110 0.64 9.84 3.29
N ILE A 111 1.09 9.00 2.35
CA ILE A 111 0.20 8.10 1.59
C ILE A 111 -0.49 7.13 2.55
N ILE A 112 0.27 6.50 3.46
CA ILE A 112 -0.29 5.58 4.44
C ILE A 112 -1.28 6.29 5.36
N TYR A 113 -0.92 7.43 5.94
CA TYR A 113 -1.78 8.13 6.90
C TYR A 113 -3.03 8.72 6.24
N SER A 114 -2.93 9.20 5.00
CA SER A 114 -4.08 9.73 4.26
C SER A 114 -5.05 8.64 3.79
N GLY A 115 -4.53 7.44 3.52
CA GLY A 115 -5.32 6.33 2.97
C GLY A 115 -5.74 5.26 3.99
N THR A 116 -5.45 5.44 5.27
CA THR A 116 -5.78 4.46 6.32
C THR A 116 -6.45 5.14 7.51
N VAL A 117 -7.14 4.37 8.35
CA VAL A 117 -7.73 4.85 9.61
C VAL A 117 -6.76 4.70 10.79
N ALA A 118 -7.04 5.39 11.90
CA ALA A 118 -6.30 5.21 13.15
C ALA A 118 -6.32 3.73 13.59
N GLY A 119 -5.19 3.23 14.10
CA GLY A 119 -5.01 1.82 14.45
C GLY A 119 -4.72 0.88 13.27
N SER A 120 -4.61 1.39 12.04
CA SER A 120 -4.20 0.57 10.89
C SER A 120 -2.78 -0.03 11.11
N PRO A 121 -2.57 -1.33 10.82
CA PRO A 121 -1.25 -1.96 10.92
C PRO A 121 -0.16 -1.25 10.12
N ALA A 122 -0.48 -0.65 8.96
CA ALA A 122 0.50 0.10 8.19
C ALA A 122 0.99 1.37 8.89
N ARG A 123 0.11 2.07 9.64
CA ARG A 123 0.53 3.24 10.45
C ARG A 123 1.50 2.80 11.55
N LYS A 124 1.16 1.71 12.25
CA LYS A 124 2.04 1.12 13.27
C LYS A 124 3.40 0.73 12.68
N LEU A 125 3.42 0.10 11.51
CA LEU A 125 4.67 -0.22 10.81
C LEU A 125 5.50 1.04 10.52
N MET A 126 4.88 2.15 10.06
CA MET A 126 5.61 3.40 9.83
C MET A 126 6.25 3.91 11.12
N VAL A 127 5.53 3.87 12.25
CA VAL A 127 6.07 4.26 13.56
C VAL A 127 7.22 3.34 13.98
N ASP A 128 7.04 2.02 13.90
CA ASP A 128 8.05 1.02 14.30
C ASP A 128 9.35 1.19 13.49
N ILE A 129 9.25 1.43 12.17
CA ILE A 129 10.40 1.70 11.31
C ILE A 129 11.14 2.96 11.77
N HIS A 130 10.39 4.03 12.05
CA HIS A 130 10.98 5.32 12.39
C HIS A 130 11.57 5.35 13.81
N ALA A 131 10.99 4.60 14.74
CA ALA A 131 11.54 4.43 16.08
C ALA A 131 12.82 3.57 16.09
N TRP A 132 12.90 2.55 15.23
CA TRP A 132 14.01 1.59 15.24
C TRP A 132 15.28 2.07 14.52
N ASP A 133 15.15 2.82 13.43
CA ASP A 133 16.28 3.23 12.59
C ASP A 133 16.54 4.76 12.64
N GLY A 134 15.97 5.41 13.67
CA GLY A 134 15.92 6.86 13.91
C GLY A 134 17.18 7.65 13.52
N ASP A 135 17.15 8.22 12.32
CA ASP A 135 18.09 9.22 11.86
C ASP A 135 17.45 10.61 11.96
N SER A 136 18.20 11.60 12.43
CA SER A 136 17.74 12.98 12.63
C SER A 136 17.24 13.68 11.36
N ARG A 137 17.42 13.08 10.17
CA ARG A 137 17.00 13.62 8.87
C ARG A 137 15.59 13.20 8.44
N TRP A 138 14.82 12.51 9.29
CA TRP A 138 13.53 11.92 8.90
C TRP A 138 12.32 12.79 9.18
N ILE A 139 12.36 13.52 10.29
CA ILE A 139 11.41 14.59 10.57
C ILE A 139 12.04 15.85 10.02
N THR A 140 11.39 16.49 9.07
CA THR A 140 11.88 17.77 8.57
C THR A 140 11.78 18.81 9.68
N GLU A 141 12.75 19.71 9.78
CA GLU A 141 12.70 20.81 10.77
C GLU A 141 11.44 21.67 10.60
N ASN A 142 10.93 21.75 9.37
CA ASN A 142 9.64 22.36 9.07
C ASN A 142 8.49 21.43 9.49
N ALA A 143 7.92 21.67 10.67
CA ALA A 143 6.82 20.88 11.22
C ALA A 143 5.60 20.74 10.28
N ASP A 144 5.33 21.73 9.43
CA ASP A 144 4.20 21.70 8.49
C ASP A 144 4.37 20.73 7.32
N GLU A 145 5.60 20.28 7.06
CA GLU A 145 5.88 19.27 6.02
C GLU A 145 5.71 17.83 6.54
N ASN A 146 5.55 17.65 7.85
CA ASN A 146 5.39 16.33 8.46
C ASN A 146 3.91 16.01 8.70
N ASN A 147 3.55 14.73 8.57
CA ASN A 147 2.20 14.29 8.87
C ASN A 147 1.89 14.43 10.36
N LYS A 148 0.94 15.30 10.72
CA LYS A 148 0.60 15.59 12.13
C LYS A 148 0.13 14.36 12.90
N ALA A 149 -0.66 13.50 12.26
CA ALA A 149 -1.14 12.28 12.91
C ALA A 149 -0.01 11.28 13.14
N PHE A 150 0.96 11.21 12.22
CA PHE A 150 2.16 10.41 12.43
C PHE A 150 3.01 10.91 13.59
N LEU A 151 3.24 12.24 13.67
CA LEU A 151 3.99 12.81 14.78
C LEU A 151 3.35 12.53 16.14
N MET A 152 2.01 12.52 16.20
CA MET A 152 1.26 12.16 17.41
C MET A 152 1.37 10.67 17.76
N ASP A 153 1.42 9.79 16.75
CA ASP A 153 1.59 8.35 16.98
C ASP A 153 3.05 7.98 17.35
N LEU A 154 4.01 8.89 17.10
CA LEU A 154 5.43 8.71 17.39
C LEU A 154 5.83 9.16 18.82
N SER A 155 5.06 10.06 19.44
CA SER A 155 5.30 10.61 20.78
C SER A 155 4.86 9.69 21.91
#